data_AF-A0A357G099-F1
#
_entry.id   AF-A0A357G099-F1
#
_cell.length_a   1.000
_cell.length_b   1.000
_cell.length_c   1.000
_cell.angle_alpha   90.00
_cell.angle_beta   90.00
_cell.angle_gamma   90.00
#
_symmetry.space_group_name_H-M   'P 1'
#
loop_
_entity.id
_entity.type
_entity.pdbx_description
1 polymer ?
#
loop_
_entity_poly.entity_id
_entity_poly.type
_entity_poly.pdbx_seq_one_letter_code
_entity_poly.pdbx_strand_id
1 'polypeptide(L)'
;MSFWLFIWILLSGALIGFSVWSFYISHAQKQAWRAFAEKHKLRFNISKPLSSPEVTGSFDDYAIGVLTSEHTTADARGVRKLTAVEISLKSEFPFAAAVASGGMVPLMKVPDFGNEIRLEHEGWDPSYIARSRNVAA
;
A
#
# COMPACT_ATOMS: atom_id res chain seq x y z
N MET A 1 44.73 7.62 -21.20
CA MET A 1 43.29 7.34 -21.41
C MET A 1 42.97 6.01 -20.76
N SER A 2 42.21 5.86 -19.69
CA SER A 2 41.80 6.73 -18.59
C SER A 2 41.12 5.74 -17.63
N PHE A 3 41.80 5.28 -16.57
CA PHE A 3 41.20 4.37 -15.56
C PHE A 3 39.83 4.88 -15.08
N TRP A 4 39.68 6.20 -15.07
CA TRP A 4 38.43 6.92 -14.86
C TRP A 4 37.31 6.52 -15.85
N LEU A 5 37.61 6.42 -17.14
CA LEU A 5 36.64 6.03 -18.17
C LEU A 5 36.14 4.60 -17.96
N PHE A 6 37.00 3.69 -17.51
CA PHE A 6 36.60 2.31 -17.18
C PHE A 6 35.61 2.27 -16.00
N ILE A 7 35.86 3.07 -14.95
CA ILE A 7 34.93 3.21 -13.82
C ILE A 7 33.57 3.75 -14.29
N TRP A 8 33.56 4.77 -15.15
CA TRP A 8 32.32 5.33 -15.68
C TRP A 8 31.53 4.31 -16.51
N ILE A 9 32.20 3.47 -17.31
CA ILE A 9 31.54 2.40 -18.06
C ILE A 9 30.91 1.38 -17.11
N LEU A 10 31.65 0.93 -16.09
CA LEU A 10 31.15 -0.06 -15.13
C LEU A 10 29.96 0.48 -14.34
N LEU A 11 30.06 1.71 -13.85
CA LEU A 11 28.97 2.38 -13.14
C LEU A 11 27.73 2.57 -14.04
N SER A 12 27.93 3.00 -15.28
CA SER A 12 26.84 3.16 -16.25
C SER A 12 26.17 1.83 -16.57
N GLY A 13 26.95 0.77 -16.76
CA GLY A 13 26.42 -0.58 -16.98
C GLY A 13 25.58 -1.08 -15.79
N ALA A 14 26.06 -0.86 -14.57
CA ALA A 14 25.31 -1.20 -13.36
C ALA A 14 23.99 -0.41 -13.25
N LEU A 15 24.02 0.89 -13.52
CA LEU A 15 22.82 1.75 -13.49
C LEU A 15 21.80 1.35 -14.57
N ILE A 16 22.26 1.07 -15.78
CA ILE A 16 21.38 0.60 -16.86
C ILE A 16 20.77 -0.75 -16.52
N GLY A 17 21.58 -1.70 -16.01
CA GLY A 17 21.10 -3.01 -15.59
C GLY A 17 20.04 -2.90 -14.49
N PHE A 18 20.31 -2.10 -13.46
CA PHE A 18 19.34 -1.84 -12.39
C PHE A 18 18.05 -1.17 -12.89
N SER A 19 18.18 -0.23 -13.82
CA SER A 19 17.03 0.45 -14.44
C SER A 19 16.15 -0.54 -15.21
N VAL A 20 16.74 -1.34 -16.11
CA VAL A 20 16.01 -2.34 -16.90
C VAL A 20 15.31 -3.36 -15.99
N TRP A 21 16.00 -3.84 -14.95
CA TRP A 21 15.43 -4.74 -13.97
C TRP A 21 14.22 -4.13 -13.25
N SER A 22 14.33 -2.87 -12.84
CA SER A 22 13.25 -2.13 -12.18
C SER A 22 12.03 -1.97 -13.09
N PHE A 23 12.25 -1.66 -14.38
CA PHE A 23 11.19 -1.61 -15.38
C PHE A 23 10.52 -2.97 -15.59
N TYR A 24 11.31 -4.04 -15.66
CA TYR A 24 10.80 -5.40 -15.83
C TYR A 24 9.89 -5.81 -14.66
N ILE A 25 10.33 -5.60 -13.41
CA ILE A 25 9.51 -5.91 -12.22
C ILE A 25 8.22 -5.09 -12.21
N SER A 26 8.30 -3.79 -12.48
CA SER A 26 7.12 -2.92 -12.55
C SER A 26 6.11 -3.41 -13.59
N HIS A 27 6.60 -3.85 -14.75
CA HIS A 27 5.75 -4.42 -15.78
C HIS A 27 5.10 -5.75 -15.35
N ALA A 28 5.87 -6.66 -14.74
CA ALA A 28 5.38 -7.94 -14.25
C ALA A 28 4.29 -7.76 -13.17
N GLN A 29 4.46 -6.80 -12.26
CA GLN A 29 3.45 -6.46 -11.25
C GLN A 29 2.13 -6.00 -11.90
N LYS A 30 2.20 -5.15 -12.93
CA LYS A 30 1.00 -4.70 -13.66
C LYS A 30 0.29 -5.84 -14.38
N GLN A 31 1.04 -6.77 -14.96
CA GLN A 31 0.45 -7.96 -15.57
C GLN A 31 -0.24 -8.86 -14.54
N ALA A 32 0.36 -9.07 -13.37
CA ALA A 32 -0.24 -9.85 -12.28
C ALA A 32 -1.56 -9.23 -11.81
N TRP A 33 -1.60 -7.91 -11.60
CA TRP A 33 -2.82 -7.20 -11.22
C TRP A 33 -3.89 -7.25 -12.31
N ARG A 34 -3.49 -7.17 -13.58
CA ARG A 34 -4.41 -7.32 -14.71
C ARG A 34 -5.02 -8.72 -14.76
N ALA A 35 -4.19 -9.77 -14.64
CA ALA A 35 -4.66 -11.15 -14.63
C ALA A 35 -5.59 -11.43 -13.44
N PHE A 36 -5.28 -10.86 -12.26
CA PHE A 36 -6.15 -10.91 -11.10
C PHE A 36 -7.50 -10.24 -11.37
N ALA A 37 -7.49 -9.03 -11.94
CA ALA A 37 -8.70 -8.30 -12.26
C ALA A 37 -9.56 -9.03 -13.30
N GLU A 38 -8.95 -9.57 -14.36
CA GLU A 38 -9.65 -10.36 -15.39
C GLU A 38 -10.28 -11.63 -14.81
N LYS A 39 -9.57 -12.37 -13.96
CA LYS A 39 -10.09 -13.57 -13.28
C LYS A 39 -11.31 -13.28 -12.42
N HIS A 40 -11.35 -12.11 -11.78
CA HIS A 40 -12.39 -11.71 -10.83
C HIS A 40 -13.40 -10.72 -11.41
N LYS A 41 -13.37 -10.46 -12.73
CA LYS A 41 -14.24 -9.50 -13.43
C LYS A 41 -14.21 -8.08 -12.82
N LEU A 42 -13.05 -7.70 -12.29
CA LEU A 42 -12.79 -6.38 -11.73
C LEU A 42 -12.31 -5.43 -12.84
N ARG A 43 -12.57 -4.15 -12.68
CA ARG A 43 -12.07 -3.08 -13.55
C ARG A 43 -10.63 -2.79 -13.18
N PHE A 44 -9.75 -2.87 -14.17
CA PHE A 44 -8.34 -2.53 -14.06
C PHE A 44 -8.07 -1.21 -14.78
N ASN A 45 -7.64 -0.19 -14.04
CA ASN A 45 -7.34 1.13 -14.57
C ASN A 45 -5.86 1.46 -14.38
N ILE A 46 -5.23 2.00 -15.43
CA ILE A 46 -3.90 2.60 -15.37
C ILE A 46 -4.03 4.03 -15.87
N SER A 47 -3.83 4.99 -14.98
CA SER A 47 -3.88 6.42 -15.34
C SER A 47 -2.64 6.89 -16.10
N LYS A 48 -1.45 6.33 -15.81
CA LYS A 48 -0.16 6.69 -16.44
C LYS A 48 0.75 5.46 -16.60
N PRO A 49 1.64 5.42 -17.60
CA PRO A 49 2.53 4.28 -17.82
C PRO A 49 3.46 3.97 -16.63
N LEU A 50 3.75 4.97 -15.79
CA LEU A 50 4.57 4.84 -14.57
C LEU A 50 3.75 4.92 -13.27
N SER A 51 2.43 5.10 -13.32
CA SER A 51 1.60 5.06 -12.11
C SER A 51 1.31 3.62 -11.70
N SER A 52 0.99 3.45 -10.42
CA SER A 52 0.45 2.20 -9.89
C SER A 52 -0.92 1.92 -10.50
N PRO A 53 -1.26 0.64 -10.74
CA PRO A 53 -2.58 0.27 -11.20
C PRO A 53 -3.63 0.45 -10.09
N GLU A 54 -4.85 0.74 -10.50
CA GLU A 54 -6.04 0.75 -9.65
C GLU A 54 -6.94 -0.42 -10.05
N VAL A 55 -7.45 -1.17 -9.07
CA VAL A 55 -8.39 -2.27 -9.30
C VAL A 55 -9.66 -1.98 -8.55
N THR A 56 -10.80 -1.95 -9.23
CA THR A 56 -12.11 -1.64 -8.60
C THR A 56 -13.17 -2.58 -9.13
N GLY A 57 -14.16 -2.94 -8.33
CA GLY A 57 -15.29 -3.75 -8.80
C GLY A 57 -16.04 -4.41 -7.67
N SER A 58 -16.82 -5.43 -8.01
CA SER A 58 -17.54 -6.26 -7.04
C SER A 58 -16.91 -7.64 -6.98
N PHE A 59 -16.53 -8.08 -5.78
CA PHE A 59 -16.09 -9.44 -5.51
C PHE A 59 -17.02 -10.06 -4.48
N ASP A 60 -17.72 -11.14 -4.87
CA ASP A 60 -18.66 -11.86 -4.01
C ASP A 60 -19.71 -10.94 -3.34
N ASP A 61 -20.32 -10.06 -4.16
CA ASP A 61 -21.26 -9.00 -3.77
C ASP A 61 -20.72 -7.88 -2.85
N TYR A 62 -19.43 -7.84 -2.56
CA TYR A 62 -18.79 -6.71 -1.87
C TYR A 62 -18.13 -5.79 -2.89
N ALA A 63 -18.32 -4.49 -2.76
CA ALA A 63 -17.55 -3.54 -3.57
C ALA A 63 -16.12 -3.49 -3.00
N ILE A 64 -15.13 -3.75 -3.85
CA ILE A 64 -13.72 -3.75 -3.50
C ILE A 64 -12.96 -2.73 -4.34
N GLY A 65 -11.99 -2.08 -3.72
CA GLY A 65 -11.06 -1.14 -4.34
C GLY A 65 -9.63 -1.43 -3.89
N VAL A 66 -8.68 -1.43 -4.82
CA VAL A 66 -7.25 -1.48 -4.55
C VAL A 66 -6.62 -0.26 -5.16
N LEU A 67 -6.05 0.58 -4.31
CA LEU A 67 -5.51 1.89 -4.63
C LEU A 67 -4.08 1.95 -4.11
N THR A 68 -3.19 2.69 -4.78
CA THR A 68 -1.87 2.98 -4.20
C THR A 68 -1.82 4.45 -3.80
N SER A 69 -1.63 4.71 -2.51
CA SER A 69 -1.49 6.07 -1.97
C SER A 69 -0.05 6.34 -1.56
N GLU A 70 0.39 7.58 -1.73
CA GLU A 70 1.66 8.07 -1.21
C GLU A 70 1.40 8.80 0.11
N HIS A 71 2.01 8.33 1.19
CA HIS A 71 1.89 8.91 2.52
C HIS A 71 3.21 9.53 2.92
N THR A 72 3.22 10.82 3.20
CA THR A 72 4.38 11.51 3.76
C THR A 72 4.65 10.97 5.16
N THR A 73 5.87 10.51 5.42
CA THR A 73 6.27 10.12 6.78
C THR A 73 6.43 11.36 7.67
N ALA A 74 6.39 11.18 8.99
CA ALA A 74 6.55 12.26 9.95
C ALA A 74 7.86 13.06 9.75
N ASP A 75 8.91 12.38 9.27
CA ASP A 75 10.07 13.05 8.67
C ASP A 75 9.76 13.40 7.21
N ALA A 76 9.77 14.70 6.89
CA ALA A 76 9.50 15.28 5.57
C ALA A 76 10.46 14.81 4.44
N ARG A 77 11.32 13.82 4.70
CA ARG A 77 12.26 13.21 3.75
C ARG A 77 11.80 11.85 3.22
N GLY A 78 10.78 11.23 3.82
CA GLY A 78 10.27 9.92 3.40
C GLY A 78 8.88 10.03 2.77
N VAL A 79 8.72 9.49 1.57
CA VAL A 79 7.41 9.18 0.99
C VAL A 79 7.24 7.68 1.06
N ARG A 80 6.21 7.22 1.78
CA ARG A 80 5.87 5.81 1.86
C ARG A 80 4.76 5.51 0.86
N LYS A 81 5.03 4.60 -0.07
CA LYS A 81 4.00 4.07 -0.98
C LYS A 81 3.23 2.98 -0.25
N LEU A 82 1.93 3.14 -0.12
CA LEU A 82 1.02 2.20 0.52
C LEU A 82 0.04 1.68 -0.52
N THR A 83 -0.27 0.39 -0.44
CA THR A 83 -1.41 -0.19 -1.16
C THR A 83 -2.58 -0.23 -0.20
N ALA A 84 -3.61 0.56 -0.46
CA ALA A 84 -4.87 0.51 0.23
C ALA A 84 -5.77 -0.54 -0.43
N VAL A 85 -6.33 -1.42 0.38
CA VAL A 85 -7.39 -2.36 -0.03
C VAL A 85 -8.63 -1.99 0.74
N GLU A 86 -9.64 -1.53 0.02
CA GLU A 86 -10.92 -1.08 0.53
C GLU A 86 -11.98 -2.13 0.21
N ILE A 87 -12.79 -2.47 1.21
CA ILE A 87 -13.92 -3.38 1.07
C ILE A 87 -15.12 -2.67 1.68
N SER A 88 -16.12 -2.37 0.86
CA SER A 88 -17.36 -1.77 1.34
C SER A 88 -18.30 -2.87 1.82
N LEU A 89 -18.60 -2.84 3.12
CA LEU A 89 -19.55 -3.75 3.75
C LEU A 89 -20.99 -3.35 3.38
N LYS A 90 -21.88 -4.35 3.30
CA LYS A 90 -23.32 -4.13 3.04
C LYS A 90 -24.08 -3.54 4.24
N SER A 91 -23.48 -3.58 5.43
CA SER A 91 -24.04 -3.07 6.67
C SER A 91 -23.15 -2.01 7.28
N GLU A 92 -23.74 -1.07 8.00
CA GLU A 92 -23.01 -0.09 8.78
C GLU A 92 -22.33 -0.77 9.97
N PHE A 93 -21.07 -0.42 10.21
CA PHE A 93 -20.37 -0.84 11.41
C PHE A 93 -20.75 0.11 12.56
N PRO A 94 -21.18 -0.40 13.72
CA PRO A 94 -21.65 0.46 14.83
C PRO A 94 -20.51 1.27 15.47
N PHE A 95 -19.26 0.96 15.14
CA PHE A 95 -18.07 1.62 15.66
C PHE A 95 -17.04 1.83 14.55
N ALA A 96 -16.22 2.86 14.72
CA ALA A 96 -15.01 3.06 13.94
C ALA A 96 -13.86 2.37 14.68
N ALA A 97 -13.11 1.51 14.01
CA ALA A 97 -11.94 0.88 14.58
C ALA A 97 -10.79 0.88 13.57
N ALA A 98 -9.57 0.96 14.09
CA ALA A 98 -8.35 0.86 13.32
C ALA A 98 -7.30 0.07 14.09
N VAL A 99 -6.58 -0.80 13.39
CA VAL A 99 -5.46 -1.56 13.92
C VAL A 99 -4.25 -1.28 13.04
N ALA A 100 -3.12 -0.94 13.65
CA ALA A 100 -1.88 -0.68 12.92
C ALA A 100 -0.67 -1.20 13.67
N SER A 101 0.38 -1.49 12.90
CA SER A 101 1.70 -1.87 13.43
C SER A 101 2.82 -1.02 12.85
N GLY A 102 3.96 -1.04 13.55
CA GLY A 102 5.21 -0.42 13.10
C GLY A 102 5.04 1.06 12.72
N GLY A 103 5.52 1.44 11.53
CA GLY A 103 5.48 2.83 11.07
C GLY A 103 4.08 3.39 10.73
N MET A 104 3.00 2.61 10.87
CA MET A 104 1.62 3.08 10.66
C MET A 104 0.94 3.56 11.95
N VAL A 105 1.54 3.29 13.11
CA VAL A 105 1.08 3.78 14.41
C VAL A 105 0.85 5.31 14.43
N PRO A 106 1.74 6.17 13.90
CA PRO A 106 1.49 7.61 13.87
C PRO A 106 0.30 8.01 13.00
N LEU A 107 0.03 7.29 11.91
CA LEU A 107 -1.11 7.59 11.03
C LEU A 107 -2.45 7.36 11.73
N MET A 108 -2.52 6.43 12.69
CA MET A 108 -3.74 6.23 13.48
C MET A 108 -3.97 7.30 14.56
N LYS A 109 -3.04 8.26 14.71
CA LYS A 109 -3.22 9.42 15.59
C LYS A 109 -3.94 10.58 14.91
N VAL A 110 -3.97 10.60 13.57
CA VAL A 110 -4.57 11.68 12.77
C VAL A 110 -6.11 11.55 12.68
N PRO A 111 -6.67 10.36 12.37
CA PRO A 111 -8.09 10.13 12.49
C PRO A 111 -8.47 9.98 13.96
N ASP A 112 -9.60 10.57 14.32
CA ASP A 112 -10.15 10.51 15.66
C ASP A 112 -10.75 9.11 15.88
N PHE A 113 -9.91 8.10 16.13
CA PHE A 113 -10.33 6.72 16.37
C PHE A 113 -10.53 6.40 17.86
N GLY A 114 -10.57 7.41 18.74
CA GLY A 114 -10.84 7.21 20.16
C GLY A 114 -9.65 6.63 20.94
N ASN A 115 -9.91 5.85 21.98
CA ASN A 115 -8.86 5.39 22.90
C ASN A 115 -8.09 4.17 22.35
N GLU A 116 -6.82 4.05 22.75
CA GLU A 116 -6.02 2.83 22.49
C GLU A 116 -6.56 1.67 23.34
N ILE A 117 -6.81 0.55 22.68
CA ILE A 117 -7.21 -0.71 23.30
C ILE A 117 -6.02 -1.65 23.20
N ARG A 118 -5.52 -2.12 24.34
CA ARG A 118 -4.55 -3.21 24.40
C ARG A 118 -5.28 -4.50 24.72
N LEU A 119 -5.18 -5.47 23.82
CA LEU A 119 -5.77 -6.79 24.00
C LEU A 119 -4.81 -7.64 24.82
N GLU A 120 -5.22 -8.05 26.02
CA GLU A 120 -4.48 -9.01 26.85
C GLU A 120 -4.80 -10.43 26.38
N HIS A 121 -4.21 -10.84 25.26
CA HIS A 121 -4.39 -12.18 24.69
C HIS A 121 -3.03 -12.75 24.27
N GLU A 122 -2.77 -14.05 24.50
CA GLU A 122 -1.46 -14.67 24.24
C GLU A 122 -1.02 -14.56 22.77
N GLY A 123 -1.98 -14.53 21.84
CA GLY A 123 -1.72 -14.35 20.41
C GLY A 123 -1.59 -12.88 19.95
N TRP A 124 -1.70 -11.91 20.86
CA TRP A 124 -1.61 -10.49 20.53
C TRP A 124 -0.16 -10.01 20.57
N ASP A 125 0.36 -9.57 19.42
CA ASP A 125 1.70 -8.99 19.35
C ASP A 125 1.67 -7.53 19.87
N PRO A 126 2.48 -7.19 20.89
CA PRO A 126 2.48 -5.87 21.51
C PRO A 126 3.01 -4.75 20.61
N SER A 127 3.56 -5.06 19.43
CA SER A 127 3.94 -4.07 18.41
C SER A 127 2.74 -3.49 17.63
N TYR A 128 1.56 -4.09 17.80
CA TYR A 128 0.30 -3.61 17.24
C TYR A 128 -0.42 -2.72 18.25
N ILE A 129 -1.05 -1.67 17.72
CA ILE A 129 -2.01 -0.87 18.47
C ILE A 129 -3.38 -1.00 17.83
N ALA A 130 -4.42 -1.05 18.66
CA ALA A 130 -5.81 -0.97 18.23
C ALA A 130 -6.43 0.31 18.81
N ARG A 131 -7.24 1.02 18.03
CA ARG A 131 -8.05 2.15 18.50
C ARG A 131 -9.48 1.96 18.03
N SER A 132 -10.43 2.27 18.89
CA SER A 132 -11.85 2.25 18.51
C SER A 132 -12.64 3.37 19.19
N ARG A 133 -13.64 3.85 18.45
CA ARG A 133 -14.66 4.79 18.89
C ARG A 133 -16.02 4.23 18.54
N ASN A 134 -16.93 4.29 19.49
CA ASN A 134 -18.33 4.02 19.23
C ASN A 134 -18.93 5.19 18.42
N VAL A 135 -19.50 4.89 17.24
CA VAL A 135 -20.13 5.92 16.39
C VAL A 135 -21.62 6.08 16.77
N ALA A 136 -22.15 5.13 17.55
CA ALA A 136 -23.45 5.24 18.20
C ALA A 136 -23.35 6.05 19.51
N ALA A 137 -23.32 7.38 19.38
CA ALA A 137 -23.75 8.34 20.41
C ALA A 137 -24.07 9.70 19.77
#